data_AF-S5U478-F1
#
_entry.id   AF-S5U478-F1
#
_cell.length_a   1.000
_cell.length_b   1.000
_cell.length_c   1.000
_cell.angle_alpha   90.00
_cell.angle_beta   90.00
_cell.angle_gamma   90.00
#
_symmetry.space_group_name_H-M   'P 1'
#
loop_
_entity.id
_entity.type
_entity.pdbx_description
1 polymer ?
#
loop_
_entity_poly.entity_id
_entity_poly.type
_entity_poly.pdbx_seq_one_letter_code
_entity_poly.pdbx_strand_id
1 'polypeptide(L)'
;EVNYLLVLIIYSKDNIIIWLDQTVSLLIKKYSFFKEYCLVLFQTKINKSSFIRLFNSEVKFFSLSNINNNSNKELKYKEFDFSEFNKEFQIRFPNKPLPSKEFLTWFVGFFEGDGSFINANRGDLSILISQSVKDLNILNEIKNTLNIGTITIQSKKNQVYRWVVQNKKDTYLMILLFNGNLVLPVRSAKLNMFLANFNNKLIRNSESIIVFDDRLVLPSLADAWISGFTDAEGCFTISFLKNNNGYRACYLLSQKHEINKYVLEHILLLFNNLYKQDKSLGNIVPHSKIDNWELRIIGYSNLIFILPYFDKFNLKSKKVDSYNKFKKLLTMINNKKHLLSTERILMIKLAKEINK
;
A
#
# COMPACT_ATOMS: atom_id res chain seq x y z
N GLU A 1 -19.44 -9.64 -38.93
CA GLU A 1 -18.19 -10.34 -38.60
C GLU A 1 -17.24 -9.35 -37.95
N VAL A 2 -16.95 -9.50 -36.65
CA VAL A 2 -16.00 -8.63 -35.96
C VAL A 2 -14.66 -9.35 -35.96
N ASN A 3 -13.71 -8.87 -36.76
CA ASN A 3 -12.34 -9.36 -36.76
C ASN A 3 -11.62 -8.81 -35.52
N TYR A 4 -11.26 -9.69 -34.61
CA TYR A 4 -10.41 -9.35 -33.46
C TYR A 4 -8.95 -9.58 -33.84
N LEU A 5 -8.12 -8.54 -33.73
CA LEU A 5 -6.67 -8.61 -33.89
C LEU A 5 -6.04 -8.87 -32.52
N LEU A 6 -5.29 -9.96 -32.38
CA LEU A 6 -4.50 -10.25 -31.19
C LEU A 6 -3.03 -9.94 -31.48
N VAL A 7 -2.35 -9.16 -30.64
CA VAL A 7 -0.92 -8.85 -30.77
C VAL A 7 -0.19 -9.30 -29.52
N LEU A 8 0.83 -10.14 -29.70
CA LEU A 8 1.76 -10.56 -28.66
C LEU A 8 3.00 -9.67 -28.70
N ILE A 9 3.40 -9.07 -27.57
CA ILE A 9 4.60 -8.23 -27.49
C ILE A 9 5.62 -8.93 -26.58
N ILE A 10 6.80 -9.25 -27.14
CA ILE A 10 7.94 -9.78 -26.39
C ILE A 10 8.98 -8.67 -26.25
N TYR A 11 9.44 -8.41 -25.02
CA TYR A 11 10.47 -7.41 -24.76
C TYR A 11 11.87 -8.00 -24.94
N SER A 12 12.67 -7.38 -25.83
CA SER A 12 14.13 -7.50 -25.85
C SER A 12 14.73 -6.10 -25.71
N LYS A 13 15.93 -6.04 -25.12
CA LYS A 13 16.49 -4.86 -24.46
C LYS A 13 16.62 -3.61 -25.34
N ASP A 14 16.62 -3.72 -26.68
CA ASP A 14 16.91 -2.60 -27.57
C ASP A 14 16.04 -2.48 -28.85
N ASN A 15 14.92 -3.21 -29.03
CA ASN A 15 13.95 -2.94 -30.11
C ASN A 15 12.59 -3.62 -29.89
N ILE A 16 11.50 -3.00 -30.39
CA ILE A 16 10.15 -3.59 -30.46
C ILE A 16 10.04 -4.37 -31.77
N ILE A 17 9.91 -5.70 -31.69
CA ILE A 17 9.55 -6.55 -32.84
C ILE A 17 8.10 -7.00 -32.63
N ILE A 18 7.23 -6.59 -33.55
CA ILE A 18 5.83 -7.05 -33.61
C ILE A 18 5.78 -8.25 -34.56
N TRP A 19 5.38 -9.43 -34.07
CA TRP A 19 5.12 -10.60 -34.90
C TRP A 19 3.60 -10.86 -34.94
N LEU A 20 3.05 -10.89 -36.15
CA LEU A 20 1.66 -11.25 -36.44
C LEU A 20 1.70 -12.56 -37.22
N ASP A 21 1.23 -13.66 -36.64
CA ASP A 21 1.09 -14.91 -37.37
C ASP A 21 -0.25 -15.62 -37.06
N GLN A 22 -0.86 -16.16 -38.12
CA GLN A 22 -2.18 -16.80 -38.15
C GLN A 22 -2.29 -18.02 -37.22
N THR A 23 -1.17 -18.58 -36.81
CA THR A 23 -1.06 -19.78 -35.95
C THR A 23 -1.67 -19.57 -34.55
N VAL A 24 -1.68 -18.35 -34.02
CA VAL A 24 -2.25 -18.02 -32.69
C VAL A 24 -3.79 -18.07 -32.69
N SER A 25 -4.43 -17.74 -33.81
CA SER A 25 -5.89 -17.80 -33.98
C SER A 25 -6.43 -19.23 -33.91
N LEU A 26 -5.64 -20.21 -34.40
CA LEU A 26 -5.99 -21.63 -34.38
C LEU A 26 -5.89 -22.24 -32.96
N LEU A 27 -4.94 -21.78 -32.14
CA LEU A 27 -4.77 -22.23 -30.75
C LEU A 27 -5.96 -21.81 -29.86
N ILE A 28 -6.50 -20.60 -30.05
CA ILE A 28 -7.64 -20.07 -29.30
C ILE A 28 -8.94 -20.83 -29.63
N LYS A 29 -9.12 -21.25 -30.88
CA LYS A 29 -10.28 -22.08 -31.27
C LYS A 29 -10.22 -23.51 -30.71
N LYS A 30 -9.02 -24.03 -30.44
CA LYS A 30 -8.82 -25.42 -30.01
C LYS A 30 -8.83 -25.60 -28.48
N TYR A 31 -8.55 -24.57 -27.70
CA TYR A 31 -8.45 -24.67 -26.24
C TYR A 31 -9.25 -23.57 -25.54
N SER A 32 -10.35 -23.95 -24.88
CA SER A 32 -11.24 -23.06 -24.12
C SER A 32 -10.56 -22.30 -22.97
N PHE A 33 -9.39 -22.77 -22.54
CA PHE A 33 -8.58 -22.23 -21.45
C PHE A 33 -8.01 -20.82 -21.72
N PHE A 34 -7.82 -20.42 -22.98
CA PHE A 34 -7.22 -19.10 -23.32
C PHE A 34 -8.23 -17.93 -23.33
N LYS A 35 -9.54 -18.20 -23.19
CA LYS A 35 -10.58 -17.18 -23.29
C LYS A 35 -10.62 -16.23 -22.09
N GLU A 36 -10.14 -16.67 -20.92
CA GLU A 36 -10.19 -15.89 -19.67
C GLU A 36 -8.90 -15.10 -19.38
N TYR A 37 -7.77 -15.47 -19.98
CA TYR A 37 -6.45 -14.91 -19.60
C TYR A 37 -5.92 -13.79 -20.50
N CYS A 38 -6.60 -13.44 -21.59
CA CYS A 38 -6.10 -12.45 -22.56
C CYS A 38 -6.65 -11.00 -22.38
N LEU A 39 -7.27 -10.68 -21.25
CA LEU A 39 -7.82 -9.34 -20.97
C LEU A 39 -6.83 -8.40 -20.28
N VAL A 40 -5.60 -8.32 -20.76
CA VAL A 40 -4.69 -7.22 -20.38
C VAL A 40 -3.86 -6.87 -21.60
N LEU A 41 -4.11 -5.73 -22.25
CA LEU A 41 -3.16 -4.95 -23.03
C LEU A 41 -3.78 -3.58 -23.43
N PHE A 42 -3.16 -2.49 -22.97
CA PHE A 42 -3.47 -1.10 -23.36
C PHE A 42 -2.79 -0.75 -24.70
N GLN A 43 -3.37 0.19 -25.45
CA GLN A 43 -2.67 0.90 -26.53
C GLN A 43 -2.88 2.42 -26.46
N THR A 44 -1.76 3.16 -26.54
CA THR A 44 -1.64 4.61 -26.80
C THR A 44 -2.04 4.88 -28.27
N LYS A 45 -2.50 6.05 -28.75
CA LYS A 45 -2.34 7.47 -28.43
C LYS A 45 -3.67 8.15 -28.82
N ILE A 46 -4.61 8.27 -27.88
CA ILE A 46 -5.96 8.81 -28.17
C ILE A 46 -6.01 10.28 -27.76
N ASN A 47 -6.52 11.12 -28.65
CA ASN A 47 -6.72 12.55 -28.40
C ASN A 47 -7.57 12.76 -27.13
N LYS A 48 -7.29 13.82 -26.35
CA LYS A 48 -7.79 14.02 -24.97
C LYS A 48 -9.31 13.92 -24.83
N SER A 49 -10.06 14.22 -25.89
CA SER A 49 -11.52 14.16 -25.96
C SER A 49 -12.11 12.74 -26.09
N SER A 50 -11.39 11.78 -26.67
CA SER A 50 -11.89 10.41 -26.87
C SER A 50 -11.55 9.47 -25.69
N PHE A 51 -10.53 9.79 -24.89
CA PHE A 51 -10.26 9.11 -23.62
C PHE A 51 -11.35 9.38 -22.57
N ILE A 52 -11.86 10.61 -22.52
CA ILE A 52 -13.00 10.99 -21.68
C ILE A 52 -14.25 10.19 -22.06
N ARG A 53 -14.44 9.87 -23.35
CA ARG A 53 -15.59 9.05 -23.80
C ARG A 53 -15.49 7.58 -23.39
N LEU A 54 -14.31 6.97 -23.46
CA LEU A 54 -14.08 5.57 -23.05
C LEU A 54 -14.15 5.39 -21.53
N PHE A 55 -13.62 6.34 -20.75
CA PHE A 55 -13.81 6.35 -19.30
C PHE A 55 -15.26 6.67 -18.91
N ASN A 56 -15.96 7.54 -19.64
CA ASN A 56 -17.37 7.84 -19.36
C ASN A 56 -18.34 6.75 -19.85
N SER A 57 -17.94 5.87 -20.78
CA SER A 57 -18.84 4.83 -21.31
C SER A 57 -18.75 3.49 -20.58
N GLU A 58 -17.66 3.17 -19.87
CA GLU A 58 -17.56 1.93 -19.07
C GLU A 58 -17.05 2.11 -17.64
N VAL A 59 -16.68 3.33 -17.23
CA VAL A 59 -16.76 3.73 -15.82
C VAL A 59 -17.98 4.64 -15.69
N LYS A 60 -19.17 4.03 -15.78
CA LYS A 60 -20.27 4.53 -14.97
C LYS A 60 -19.83 4.38 -13.52
N PHE A 61 -19.20 5.42 -13.00
CA PHE A 61 -19.45 5.82 -11.64
C PHE A 61 -20.96 5.68 -11.45
N PHE A 62 -21.38 4.78 -10.58
CA PHE A 62 -22.67 4.89 -9.95
C PHE A 62 -22.72 6.30 -9.38
N SER A 63 -23.31 7.22 -10.12
CA SER A 63 -23.77 8.47 -9.56
C SER A 63 -24.75 8.06 -8.46
N LEU A 64 -24.42 8.39 -7.22
CA LEU A 64 -25.24 8.22 -6.02
C LEU A 64 -26.55 9.05 -6.05
N SER A 65 -27.08 9.35 -7.23
CA SER A 65 -28.29 10.14 -7.44
C SER A 65 -29.39 9.43 -8.26
N ASN A 66 -29.23 8.16 -8.62
CA ASN A 66 -30.29 7.41 -9.34
C ASN A 66 -30.39 5.92 -8.95
N ILE A 67 -30.26 5.60 -7.66
CA ILE A 67 -30.71 4.30 -7.15
C ILE A 67 -32.17 4.47 -6.72
N ASN A 68 -33.08 4.31 -7.69
CA ASN A 68 -34.45 3.92 -7.39
C ASN A 68 -34.62 2.45 -7.80
N ASN A 69 -34.76 1.62 -6.77
CA ASN A 69 -35.47 0.34 -6.70
C ASN A 69 -35.25 -0.69 -7.83
N ASN A 70 -34.38 -1.66 -7.56
CA ASN A 70 -34.78 -3.06 -7.28
C ASN A 70 -33.62 -4.04 -7.51
N SER A 71 -32.70 -4.11 -6.55
CA SER A 71 -32.04 -5.35 -6.10
C SER A 71 -30.98 -4.96 -5.06
N ASN A 72 -31.29 -5.15 -3.77
CA ASN A 72 -30.35 -4.96 -2.66
C ASN A 72 -29.27 -6.07 -2.67
N LYS A 73 -28.39 -6.08 -3.68
CA LYS A 73 -27.06 -6.69 -3.54
C LYS A 73 -26.11 -5.56 -3.16
N GLU A 74 -25.88 -5.41 -1.86
CA GLU A 74 -24.77 -4.60 -1.37
C GLU A 74 -23.50 -5.02 -2.13
N LEU A 75 -22.86 -4.08 -2.82
CA LEU A 75 -21.51 -4.27 -3.36
C LEU A 75 -20.58 -4.48 -2.16
N LYS A 76 -20.43 -5.74 -1.72
CA LYS A 76 -19.47 -6.10 -0.68
C LYS A 76 -18.07 -5.93 -1.27
N TYR A 77 -17.41 -4.85 -0.88
CA TYR A 77 -15.99 -4.64 -1.13
C TYR A 77 -15.17 -5.80 -0.56
N LYS A 78 -14.04 -6.13 -1.21
CA LYS A 78 -13.15 -7.18 -0.72
C LYS A 78 -12.48 -6.74 0.58
N GLU A 79 -12.67 -7.52 1.63
CA GLU A 79 -11.99 -7.35 2.91
C GLU A 79 -10.70 -8.19 2.96
N PHE A 80 -9.82 -7.87 3.91
CA PHE A 80 -8.66 -8.72 4.22
C PHE A 80 -9.12 -10.12 4.64
N ASP A 81 -8.60 -11.13 3.95
CA ASP A 81 -8.83 -12.55 4.22
C ASP A 81 -7.49 -13.27 4.37
N PHE A 82 -7.20 -13.67 5.60
CA PHE A 82 -5.97 -14.38 5.96
C PHE A 82 -6.20 -15.87 6.21
N SER A 83 -7.31 -16.44 5.78
CA SER A 83 -7.67 -17.85 6.02
C SER A 83 -6.59 -18.83 5.56
N GLU A 84 -6.14 -18.74 4.30
CA GLU A 84 -5.09 -19.60 3.76
C GLU A 84 -3.74 -19.41 4.46
N PHE A 85 -3.36 -18.16 4.76
CA PHE A 85 -2.16 -17.86 5.56
C PHE A 85 -2.25 -18.51 6.96
N ASN A 86 -3.37 -18.34 7.66
CA ASN A 86 -3.55 -18.84 9.02
C ASN A 86 -3.50 -20.37 9.06
N LYS A 87 -4.12 -21.03 8.08
CA LYS A 87 -4.09 -22.49 7.94
C LYS A 87 -2.66 -22.99 7.75
N GLU A 88 -1.92 -22.43 6.80
CA GLU A 88 -0.52 -22.80 6.57
C GLU A 88 0.38 -22.46 7.77
N PHE A 89 0.16 -21.31 8.42
CA PHE A 89 0.92 -20.92 9.62
C PHE A 89 0.75 -21.94 10.74
N GLN A 90 -0.48 -22.38 11.03
CA GLN A 90 -0.75 -23.38 12.06
C GLN A 90 -0.12 -24.74 11.73
N ILE A 91 -0.16 -25.16 10.46
CA ILE A 91 0.49 -26.40 10.02
C ILE A 91 2.00 -26.32 10.27
N ARG A 92 2.62 -25.18 9.93
CA ARG A 92 4.07 -25.00 10.04
C ARG A 92 4.54 -24.77 11.47
N PHE A 93 3.72 -24.12 12.29
CA PHE A 93 4.06 -23.67 13.65
C PHE A 93 2.93 -24.02 14.64
N PRO A 94 2.64 -25.31 14.88
CA PRO A 94 1.47 -25.76 15.65
C PRO A 94 1.46 -25.26 17.10
N ASN A 95 2.63 -24.95 17.67
CA ASN A 95 2.79 -24.48 19.04
C ASN A 95 2.94 -22.95 19.16
N LYS A 96 2.75 -22.20 18.07
CA LYS A 96 2.83 -20.74 18.05
C LYS A 96 1.43 -20.14 17.95
N PRO A 97 1.14 -19.05 18.69
CA PRO A 97 -0.12 -18.35 18.49
C PRO A 97 -0.19 -17.78 17.08
N LEU A 98 -1.39 -17.76 16.49
CA LEU A 98 -1.62 -17.07 15.23
C LEU A 98 -1.32 -15.57 15.38
N PRO A 99 -0.68 -14.94 14.38
CA PRO A 99 -0.64 -13.49 14.29
C PRO A 99 -2.05 -12.90 14.28
N SER A 100 -2.26 -11.81 15.02
CA SER A 100 -3.59 -11.17 15.06
C SER A 100 -3.95 -10.56 13.71
N LYS A 101 -5.25 -10.48 13.40
CA LYS A 101 -5.74 -9.79 12.18
C LYS A 101 -5.23 -8.34 12.13
N GLU A 102 -5.22 -7.65 13.28
CA GLU A 102 -4.67 -6.30 13.39
C GLU A 102 -3.20 -6.25 12.97
N PHE A 103 -2.35 -7.13 13.51
CA PHE A 103 -0.94 -7.19 13.12
C PHE A 103 -0.78 -7.50 11.63
N LEU A 104 -1.54 -8.45 11.09
CA LEU A 104 -1.44 -8.82 9.68
C LEU A 104 -1.86 -7.67 8.74
N THR A 105 -2.95 -6.96 9.06
CA THR A 105 -3.37 -5.77 8.29
C THR A 105 -2.35 -4.63 8.37
N TRP A 106 -1.82 -4.36 9.58
CA TRP A 106 -0.71 -3.41 9.76
C TRP A 106 0.51 -3.83 8.93
N PHE A 107 0.89 -5.10 8.98
CA PHE A 107 2.07 -5.60 8.31
C PHE A 107 1.95 -5.50 6.79
N VAL A 108 0.77 -5.78 6.22
CA VAL A 108 0.51 -5.55 4.79
C VAL A 108 0.71 -4.08 4.44
N GLY A 109 0.11 -3.15 5.20
CA GLY A 109 0.29 -1.71 4.96
C GLY A 109 1.76 -1.27 5.06
N PHE A 110 2.47 -1.74 6.07
CA PHE A 110 3.89 -1.44 6.27
C PHE A 110 4.75 -2.00 5.13
N PHE A 111 4.50 -3.23 4.70
CA PHE A 111 5.19 -3.86 3.59
C PHE A 111 4.89 -3.16 2.25
N GLU A 112 3.67 -2.68 2.03
CA GLU A 112 3.34 -1.96 0.79
C GLU A 112 4.06 -0.61 0.67
N GLY A 113 4.46 -0.01 1.78
CA GLY A 113 5.40 1.13 1.81
C GLY A 113 6.86 0.69 1.64
N ASP A 114 7.42 -0.03 2.61
CA ASP A 114 8.87 -0.26 2.72
C ASP A 114 9.35 -1.64 2.25
N GLY A 115 8.43 -2.56 1.98
CA GLY A 115 8.73 -3.91 1.54
C GLY A 115 9.15 -3.99 0.08
N SER A 116 9.76 -5.11 -0.30
CA SER A 116 10.17 -5.39 -1.68
C SER A 116 10.07 -6.88 -2.01
N PHE A 117 9.49 -7.16 -3.18
CA PHE A 117 9.59 -8.44 -3.87
C PHE A 117 10.79 -8.40 -4.82
N ILE A 118 11.76 -9.29 -4.63
CA ILE A 118 13.00 -9.33 -5.41
C ILE A 118 13.03 -10.57 -6.27
N ASN A 119 13.14 -10.35 -7.58
CA ASN A 119 13.47 -11.34 -8.58
C ASN A 119 14.92 -11.10 -9.02
N ALA A 120 15.87 -11.85 -8.49
CA ALA A 120 17.27 -11.72 -8.89
C ALA A 120 17.50 -12.35 -10.27
N ASN A 121 18.45 -11.82 -11.04
CA ASN A 121 18.78 -12.32 -12.38
C ASN A 121 19.18 -13.81 -12.39
N ARG A 122 19.74 -14.30 -11.27
CA ARG A 122 20.13 -15.72 -11.10
C ARG A 122 18.93 -16.64 -10.78
N GLY A 123 17.72 -16.09 -10.71
CA GLY A 123 16.50 -16.81 -10.36
C GLY A 123 16.19 -16.85 -8.87
N ASP A 124 17.03 -16.27 -8.01
CA ASP A 124 16.75 -16.19 -6.57
C ASP A 124 15.57 -15.27 -6.29
N LEU A 125 14.72 -15.71 -5.36
CA LEU A 125 13.53 -14.99 -4.94
C LEU A 125 13.73 -14.55 -3.50
N SER A 126 13.44 -13.28 -3.21
CA SER A 126 13.39 -12.83 -1.82
C SER A 126 12.32 -11.79 -1.57
N ILE A 127 11.76 -11.83 -0.36
CA ILE A 127 10.84 -10.84 0.17
C ILE A 127 11.59 -10.16 1.30
N LEU A 128 11.68 -8.83 1.29
CA LEU A 128 12.48 -8.12 2.29
C LEU A 128 11.87 -6.79 2.70
N ILE A 129 12.24 -6.35 3.91
CA ILE A 129 12.03 -5.01 4.43
C ILE A 129 13.37 -4.52 4.98
N SER A 130 13.74 -3.30 4.61
CA SER A 130 14.98 -2.67 5.07
C SER A 130 14.65 -1.45 5.92
N GLN A 131 15.26 -1.34 7.09
CA GLN A 131 15.02 -0.25 8.04
C GLN A 131 16.32 0.29 8.63
N SER A 132 16.28 1.54 9.09
CA SER A 132 17.37 2.10 9.88
C SER A 132 17.51 1.36 11.21
N VAL A 133 18.68 1.40 11.86
CA VAL A 133 18.90 0.79 13.19
C VAL A 133 17.92 1.29 14.24
N LYS A 134 17.44 2.53 14.11
CA LYS A 134 16.43 3.12 15.00
C LYS A 134 15.11 2.33 14.99
N ASP A 135 14.87 1.58 13.91
CA ASP A 135 13.70 0.76 13.66
C ASP A 135 14.08 -0.74 13.59
N LEU A 136 15.20 -1.14 14.22
CA LEU A 136 15.57 -2.57 14.30
C LEU A 136 14.55 -3.38 15.11
N ASN A 137 13.94 -2.77 16.12
CA ASN A 137 12.92 -3.42 16.94
C ASN A 137 11.71 -3.87 16.12
N ILE A 138 11.29 -3.09 15.12
CA ILE A 138 10.15 -3.47 14.28
C ILE A 138 10.48 -4.65 13.36
N LEU A 139 11.73 -4.75 12.88
CA LEU A 139 12.18 -5.94 12.14
C LEU A 139 12.18 -7.19 13.03
N ASN A 140 12.58 -7.06 14.29
CA ASN A 140 12.52 -8.15 15.27
C ASN A 140 11.08 -8.55 15.59
N GLU A 141 10.16 -7.59 15.77
CA GLU A 141 8.74 -7.85 15.98
C GLU A 141 8.15 -8.62 14.79
N ILE A 142 8.42 -8.19 13.55
CA ILE A 142 7.99 -8.88 12.33
C ILE A 142 8.50 -10.32 12.31
N LYS A 143 9.81 -10.51 12.51
CA LYS A 143 10.44 -11.84 12.53
C LYS A 143 9.83 -12.75 13.59
N ASN A 144 9.64 -12.24 14.80
CA ASN A 144 9.15 -13.02 15.93
C ASN A 144 7.66 -13.35 15.79
N THR A 145 6.87 -12.43 15.27
CA THR A 145 5.41 -12.62 15.09
C THR A 145 5.11 -13.56 13.93
N LEU A 146 5.80 -13.39 12.78
CA LEU A 146 5.62 -14.28 11.64
C LEU A 146 6.40 -15.60 11.77
N ASN A 147 7.31 -15.68 12.75
CA ASN A 147 8.18 -16.83 13.02
C ASN A 147 8.98 -17.31 11.78
N ILE A 148 9.34 -16.38 10.89
CA ILE A 148 10.04 -16.65 9.63
C ILE A 148 11.05 -15.55 9.29
N GLY A 149 11.92 -15.88 8.34
CA GLY A 149 12.93 -14.95 7.83
C GLY A 149 14.07 -14.68 8.81
N THR A 150 15.07 -13.95 8.33
CA THR A 150 16.28 -13.63 9.08
C THR A 150 16.56 -12.13 9.03
N ILE A 151 17.23 -11.61 10.05
CA ILE A 151 17.68 -10.21 10.07
C ILE A 151 19.17 -10.20 9.77
N THR A 152 19.55 -9.40 8.78
CA THR A 152 20.92 -9.24 8.29
C THR A 152 21.30 -7.76 8.24
N ILE A 153 22.60 -7.46 8.26
CA ILE A 153 23.09 -6.09 8.11
C ILE A 153 23.21 -5.78 6.61
N GLN A 154 22.43 -4.83 6.11
CA GLN A 154 22.52 -4.38 4.72
C GLN A 154 23.66 -3.37 4.52
N SER A 155 23.83 -2.44 5.46
CA SER A 155 24.90 -1.45 5.41
C SER A 155 25.33 -1.09 6.82
N LYS A 156 26.55 -1.51 7.20
CA LYS A 156 27.16 -1.12 8.49
C LYS A 156 27.34 0.40 8.58
N LYS A 157 27.84 1.02 7.50
CA LYS A 157 28.09 2.46 7.42
C LYS A 157 26.83 3.30 7.66
N ASN A 158 25.72 2.90 7.03
CA ASN A 158 24.45 3.63 7.13
C ASN A 158 23.56 3.10 8.25
N GLN A 159 24.04 2.13 9.03
CA GLN A 159 23.30 1.44 10.09
C GLN A 159 21.92 0.97 9.60
N VAL A 160 21.89 0.27 8.46
CA VAL A 160 20.66 -0.28 7.86
C VAL A 160 20.63 -1.79 8.04
N TYR A 161 19.53 -2.27 8.60
CA TYR A 161 19.23 -3.67 8.82
C TYR A 161 18.12 -4.11 7.88
N ARG A 162 18.08 -5.41 7.59
CA ARG A 162 17.13 -6.01 6.64
C ARG A 162 16.57 -7.28 7.21
N TRP A 163 15.26 -7.36 7.32
CA TRP A 163 14.56 -8.64 7.43
C TRP A 163 14.36 -9.22 6.03
N VAL A 164 14.73 -10.49 5.84
CA VAL A 164 14.72 -11.16 4.54
C VAL A 164 14.12 -12.57 4.65
N VAL A 165 13.27 -12.91 3.70
CA VAL A 165 12.66 -14.22 3.49
C VAL A 165 13.10 -14.74 2.13
N GLN A 166 13.80 -15.88 2.11
CA GLN A 166 14.39 -16.45 0.87
C GLN A 166 14.11 -17.94 0.70
N ASN A 167 13.92 -18.68 1.78
CA ASN A 167 13.65 -20.11 1.66
C ASN A 167 12.22 -20.32 1.15
N LYS A 168 12.03 -21.42 0.41
CA LYS A 168 10.79 -21.73 -0.30
C LYS A 168 9.55 -21.74 0.59
N LYS A 169 9.63 -22.36 1.77
CA LYS A 169 8.48 -22.49 2.68
C LYS A 169 8.04 -21.14 3.24
N ASP A 170 9.00 -20.30 3.65
CA ASP A 170 8.72 -18.95 4.13
C ASP A 170 8.20 -18.05 3.01
N THR A 171 8.77 -18.15 1.80
CA THR A 171 8.26 -17.43 0.64
C THR A 171 6.83 -17.84 0.29
N TYR A 172 6.51 -19.14 0.34
CA TYR A 172 5.15 -19.65 0.13
C TYR A 172 4.16 -19.02 1.12
N LEU A 173 4.48 -19.07 2.42
CA LEU A 173 3.65 -18.49 3.48
C LEU A 173 3.42 -16.98 3.27
N MET A 174 4.44 -16.24 2.84
CA MET A 174 4.31 -14.82 2.53
C MET A 174 3.48 -14.54 1.28
N ILE A 175 3.54 -15.40 0.26
CA ILE A 175 2.66 -15.28 -0.92
C ILE A 175 1.20 -15.45 -0.49
N LEU A 176 0.88 -16.43 0.35
CA LEU A 176 -0.48 -16.60 0.89
C LEU A 176 -0.95 -15.38 1.69
N LEU A 177 -0.04 -14.71 2.41
CA LEU A 177 -0.37 -13.49 3.14
C LEU A 177 -0.77 -12.35 2.20
N PHE A 178 -0.03 -12.14 1.10
CA PHE A 178 -0.23 -10.98 0.22
C PHE A 178 -1.23 -11.23 -0.92
N ASN A 179 -1.33 -12.45 -1.44
CA ASN A 179 -2.16 -12.76 -2.60
C ASN A 179 -3.63 -12.46 -2.30
N GLY A 180 -4.19 -11.46 -2.99
CA GLY A 180 -5.54 -10.98 -2.74
C GLY A 180 -5.72 -10.05 -1.52
N ASN A 181 -4.66 -9.72 -0.78
CA ASN A 181 -4.72 -8.85 0.41
C ASN A 181 -4.03 -7.49 0.20
N LEU A 182 -3.52 -7.19 -0.99
CA LEU A 182 -2.85 -5.92 -1.27
C LEU A 182 -3.84 -4.79 -1.57
N VAL A 183 -3.47 -3.57 -1.19
CA VAL A 183 -4.26 -2.35 -1.44
C VAL A 183 -3.68 -1.56 -2.61
N LEU A 184 -2.35 -1.49 -2.76
CA LEU A 184 -1.71 -0.70 -3.81
C LEU A 184 -1.66 -1.49 -5.13
N PRO A 185 -2.25 -0.98 -6.23
CA PRO A 185 -2.20 -1.64 -7.54
C PRO A 185 -0.78 -1.98 -8.02
N VAL A 186 0.17 -1.06 -7.79
CA VAL A 186 1.58 -1.27 -8.18
C VAL A 186 2.23 -2.42 -7.39
N ARG A 187 1.83 -2.62 -6.13
CA ARG A 187 2.35 -3.73 -5.31
C ARG A 187 1.75 -5.05 -5.75
N SER A 188 0.46 -5.07 -6.10
CA SER A 188 -0.21 -6.23 -6.69
C SER A 188 0.47 -6.69 -7.98
N ALA A 189 0.79 -5.75 -8.89
CA ALA A 189 1.55 -6.07 -10.10
C ALA A 189 2.94 -6.66 -9.81
N LYS A 190 3.67 -6.11 -8.82
CA LYS A 190 4.98 -6.65 -8.38
C LYS A 190 4.85 -8.06 -7.78
N LEU A 191 3.80 -8.31 -7.00
CA LEU A 191 3.51 -9.64 -6.48
C LEU A 191 3.23 -10.63 -7.61
N ASN A 192 2.43 -10.25 -8.61
CA ASN A 192 2.15 -11.12 -9.76
C ASN A 192 3.44 -11.58 -10.47
N MET A 193 4.35 -10.64 -10.76
CA MET A 193 5.66 -10.96 -11.36
C MET A 193 6.50 -11.88 -10.47
N PHE A 194 6.50 -11.65 -9.16
CA PHE A 194 7.20 -12.49 -8.19
C PHE A 194 6.59 -13.90 -8.11
N LEU A 195 5.25 -13.99 -8.10
CA LEU A 195 4.49 -15.22 -8.04
C LEU A 195 4.67 -16.07 -9.30
N ALA A 196 4.71 -15.45 -10.48
CA ALA A 196 5.01 -16.16 -11.72
C ALA A 196 6.36 -16.88 -11.66
N ASN A 197 7.40 -16.22 -11.14
CA ASN A 197 8.71 -16.83 -10.95
C ASN A 197 8.72 -17.91 -9.86
N PHE A 198 7.93 -17.72 -8.79
CA PHE A 198 7.77 -18.74 -7.76
C PHE A 198 7.07 -19.99 -8.31
N ASN A 199 5.97 -19.81 -9.06
CA ASN A 199 5.24 -20.88 -9.73
C ASN A 199 6.12 -21.63 -10.74
N ASN A 200 7.00 -20.94 -11.48
CA ASN A 200 7.98 -21.60 -12.34
C ASN A 200 8.90 -22.57 -11.55
N LYS A 201 9.26 -22.23 -10.31
CA LYS A 201 10.01 -23.14 -9.42
C LYS A 201 9.15 -24.30 -8.91
N LEU A 202 7.86 -24.08 -8.61
CA LEU A 202 6.94 -25.14 -8.23
C LEU A 202 6.75 -26.16 -9.36
N ILE A 203 6.49 -25.71 -10.59
CA ILE A 203 6.32 -26.56 -11.77
C ILE A 203 7.55 -27.45 -12.00
N ARG A 204 8.77 -26.88 -11.88
CA ARG A 204 10.01 -27.65 -12.02
C ARG A 204 10.18 -28.75 -10.97
N ASN A 205 9.52 -28.62 -9.82
CA ASN A 205 9.49 -29.61 -8.75
C ASN A 205 8.20 -30.45 -8.75
N SER A 206 7.37 -30.37 -9.81
CA SER A 206 6.08 -31.07 -9.93
C SER A 206 5.09 -30.73 -8.81
N GLU A 207 5.12 -29.49 -8.31
CA GLU A 207 4.22 -28.98 -7.29
C GLU A 207 3.09 -28.13 -7.90
N SER A 208 1.95 -28.10 -7.21
CA SER A 208 0.80 -27.29 -7.61
C SER A 208 1.13 -25.80 -7.54
N ILE A 209 0.73 -25.06 -8.57
CA ILE A 209 0.89 -23.61 -8.61
C ILE A 209 -0.08 -22.89 -7.68
N ILE A 210 0.26 -21.67 -7.30
CA ILE A 210 -0.67 -20.75 -6.63
C ILE A 210 -1.30 -19.86 -7.69
N VAL A 211 -2.63 -19.80 -7.71
CA VAL A 211 -3.38 -18.91 -8.60
C VAL A 211 -3.28 -17.48 -8.07
N PHE A 212 -2.90 -16.54 -8.95
CA PHE A 212 -2.84 -15.13 -8.59
C PHE A 212 -4.26 -14.59 -8.39
N ASP A 213 -4.47 -13.91 -7.27
CA ASP A 213 -5.70 -13.18 -6.95
C ASP A 213 -5.46 -11.69 -7.17
N ASP A 214 -6.00 -11.18 -8.28
CA ASP A 214 -5.83 -9.81 -8.74
C ASP A 214 -6.73 -8.79 -8.02
N ARG A 215 -7.66 -9.27 -7.19
CA ARG A 215 -8.61 -8.41 -6.48
C ARG A 215 -7.89 -7.66 -5.35
N LEU A 216 -8.01 -6.34 -5.35
CA LEU A 216 -7.45 -5.46 -4.34
C LEU A 216 -8.40 -5.29 -3.15
N VAL A 217 -7.83 -5.07 -1.97
CA VAL A 217 -8.56 -4.67 -0.77
C VAL A 217 -8.72 -3.15 -0.75
N LEU A 218 -9.88 -2.67 -0.31
CA LEU A 218 -10.04 -1.25 0.08
C LEU A 218 -9.84 -1.15 1.60
N PRO A 219 -8.83 -0.39 2.08
CA PRO A 219 -8.60 -0.24 3.52
C PRO A 219 -9.75 0.53 4.16
N SER A 220 -9.89 0.41 5.46
CA SER A 220 -10.94 1.06 6.25
C SER A 220 -10.37 1.66 7.53
N LEU A 221 -11.20 2.43 8.24
CA LEU A 221 -10.86 2.92 9.59
C LEU A 221 -11.16 1.90 10.69
N ALA A 222 -11.49 0.66 10.32
CA ALA A 222 -11.70 -0.48 11.19
C ALA A 222 -10.57 -1.52 11.11
N ASP A 223 -9.53 -1.26 10.33
CA ASP A 223 -8.31 -2.08 10.22
C ASP A 223 -7.04 -1.23 10.39
N ALA A 224 -5.90 -1.92 10.54
CA ALA A 224 -4.63 -1.27 10.82
C ALA A 224 -3.78 -0.98 9.57
N TRP A 225 -4.32 -1.13 8.35
CA TRP A 225 -3.53 -0.95 7.13
C TRP A 225 -3.00 0.48 6.99
N ILE A 226 -3.84 1.51 7.26
CA ILE A 226 -3.41 2.92 7.18
C ILE A 226 -2.33 3.21 8.24
N SER A 227 -2.40 2.57 9.41
CA SER A 227 -1.37 2.68 10.45
C SER A 227 -0.03 2.11 9.98
N GLY A 228 -0.02 0.89 9.43
CA GLY A 228 1.20 0.28 8.87
C GLY A 228 1.76 1.05 7.69
N PHE A 229 0.91 1.49 6.78
CA PHE A 229 1.33 2.32 5.64
C PHE A 229 1.84 3.69 6.09
N THR A 230 1.29 4.25 7.17
CA THR A 230 1.81 5.46 7.82
C THR A 230 3.17 5.21 8.45
N ASP A 231 3.40 4.06 9.10
CA ASP A 231 4.73 3.70 9.64
C ASP A 231 5.81 3.71 8.56
N ALA A 232 5.49 3.29 7.34
CA ALA A 232 6.41 3.35 6.21
C ALA A 232 6.49 4.77 5.60
N GLU A 233 5.39 5.27 5.03
CA GLU A 233 5.40 6.44 4.12
C GLU A 233 4.87 7.74 4.75
N GLY A 234 4.27 7.65 5.94
CA GLY A 234 3.62 8.79 6.58
C GLY A 234 4.59 9.75 7.28
N CYS A 235 4.17 11.00 7.50
CA CYS A 235 4.96 11.99 8.21
C CYS A 235 4.07 12.94 9.03
N PHE A 236 4.42 13.13 10.29
CA PHE A 236 3.82 14.11 11.19
C PHE A 236 4.75 15.30 11.33
N THR A 237 4.25 16.52 11.15
CA THR A 237 5.08 17.73 11.24
C THR A 237 4.34 18.88 11.90
N ILE A 238 5.04 19.62 12.74
CA ILE A 238 4.61 20.93 13.23
C ILE A 238 5.78 21.89 13.07
N SER A 239 5.53 23.06 12.52
CA SER A 239 6.50 24.14 12.42
C SER A 239 5.88 25.44 12.92
N PHE A 240 6.68 26.27 13.56
CA PHE A 240 6.26 27.59 14.06
C PHE A 240 6.86 28.66 13.17
N LEU A 241 6.04 29.63 12.77
CA LEU A 241 6.48 30.74 11.93
C LEU A 241 7.38 31.68 12.74
N LYS A 242 8.42 32.23 12.10
CA LYS A 242 9.39 33.13 12.74
C LYS A 242 8.83 34.54 12.95
N ASN A 243 8.03 35.01 12.00
CA ASN A 243 7.64 36.43 11.91
C ASN A 243 6.30 36.74 12.60
N ASN A 244 5.59 35.73 13.08
CA ASN A 244 4.33 35.89 13.81
C ASN A 244 4.07 34.68 14.73
N ASN A 245 2.97 34.72 15.48
CA ASN A 245 2.57 33.63 16.37
C ASN A 245 1.98 32.41 15.64
N GLY A 246 1.91 32.42 14.31
CA GLY A 246 1.37 31.34 13.51
C GLY A 246 2.20 30.05 13.57
N TYR A 247 1.57 28.97 13.14
CA TYR A 247 2.15 27.63 13.04
C TYR A 247 1.60 26.91 11.80
N ARG A 248 2.25 25.83 11.40
CA ARG A 248 1.77 24.89 10.39
C ARG A 248 1.91 23.49 10.94
N ALA A 249 0.78 22.82 11.12
CA ALA A 249 0.71 21.43 11.52
C ALA A 249 0.18 20.61 10.35
N CYS A 250 0.86 19.51 10.01
CA CYS A 250 0.52 18.68 8.87
C CYS A 250 0.70 17.19 9.19
N TYR A 251 -0.23 16.38 8.69
CA TYR A 251 -0.04 14.96 8.43
C TYR A 251 0.07 14.78 6.91
N LEU A 252 1.11 14.06 6.50
CA LEU A 252 1.47 13.83 5.11
C LEU A 252 1.56 12.33 4.87
N LEU A 253 1.07 11.88 3.73
CA LEU A 253 1.23 10.51 3.27
C LEU A 253 1.48 10.52 1.77
N SER A 254 2.69 10.11 1.36
CA SER A 254 3.15 10.19 -0.02
C SER A 254 3.18 8.82 -0.68
N GLN A 255 2.91 8.76 -1.98
CA GLN A 255 3.09 7.54 -2.77
C GLN A 255 3.40 7.86 -4.24
N LYS A 256 4.27 7.05 -4.83
CA LYS A 256 4.63 7.11 -6.25
C LYS A 256 3.53 6.49 -7.12
N HIS A 257 3.45 6.93 -8.36
CA HIS A 257 2.54 6.52 -9.42
C HIS A 257 1.13 7.06 -9.26
N GLU A 258 0.61 7.68 -10.32
CA GLU A 258 -0.76 8.20 -10.37
C GLU A 258 -1.81 7.14 -10.03
N ILE A 259 -1.61 5.86 -10.39
CA ILE A 259 -2.56 4.81 -10.05
C ILE A 259 -2.71 4.59 -8.52
N ASN A 260 -1.68 4.88 -7.73
CA ASN A 260 -1.75 4.79 -6.27
C ASN A 260 -2.38 6.05 -5.64
N LYS A 261 -2.55 7.14 -6.41
CA LYS A 261 -3.23 8.36 -5.96
C LYS A 261 -4.66 8.07 -5.49
N TYR A 262 -5.38 7.18 -6.17
CA TYR A 262 -6.75 6.82 -5.83
C TYR A 262 -6.86 6.16 -4.44
N VAL A 263 -5.81 5.47 -3.99
CA VAL A 263 -5.74 4.95 -2.62
C VAL A 263 -5.64 6.10 -1.61
N LEU A 264 -4.85 7.14 -1.91
CA LEU A 264 -4.77 8.33 -1.04
C LEU A 264 -6.11 9.09 -1.01
N GLU A 265 -6.80 9.22 -2.15
CA GLU A 265 -8.14 9.81 -2.24
C GLU A 265 -9.16 9.02 -1.41
N HIS A 266 -9.11 7.69 -1.46
CA HIS A 266 -9.95 6.82 -0.64
C HIS A 266 -9.69 7.02 0.87
N ILE A 267 -8.42 7.07 1.30
CA ILE A 267 -8.07 7.33 2.70
C ILE A 267 -8.65 8.67 3.17
N LEU A 268 -8.53 9.72 2.35
CA LEU A 268 -9.12 11.03 2.66
C LEU A 268 -10.64 10.97 2.76
N LEU A 269 -11.30 10.26 1.83
CA LEU A 269 -12.74 10.06 1.83
C LEU A 269 -13.22 9.37 3.13
N LEU A 270 -12.50 8.34 3.59
CA LEU A 270 -12.82 7.66 4.85
C LEU A 270 -12.83 8.64 6.04
N PHE A 271 -11.78 9.46 6.17
CA PHE A 271 -11.71 10.44 7.25
C PHE A 271 -12.78 11.53 7.12
N ASN A 272 -13.08 12.00 5.90
CA ASN A 272 -14.14 12.97 5.66
C ASN A 272 -15.53 12.42 6.08
N ASN A 273 -15.81 11.16 5.76
CA ASN A 273 -17.09 10.52 6.02
C ASN A 273 -17.36 10.27 7.51
N LEU A 274 -16.31 10.07 8.33
CA LEU A 274 -16.49 9.90 9.78
C LEU A 274 -17.13 11.12 10.45
N TYR A 275 -16.84 12.32 9.96
CA TYR A 275 -17.18 13.56 10.66
C TYR A 275 -18.21 14.44 9.93
N LYS A 276 -18.74 13.97 8.78
CA LYS A 276 -19.79 14.64 7.98
C LYS A 276 -19.57 16.15 7.84
N GLN A 277 -18.35 16.54 7.48
CA GLN A 277 -17.98 17.95 7.37
C GLN A 277 -18.38 18.51 5.99
N ASP A 278 -18.85 19.76 5.96
CA ASP A 278 -19.12 20.50 4.71
C ASP A 278 -17.83 20.75 3.90
N LYS A 279 -16.67 20.63 4.56
CA LYS A 279 -15.35 20.86 3.98
C LYS A 279 -14.44 19.65 4.16
N SER A 280 -13.72 19.28 3.10
CA SER A 280 -12.69 18.24 3.15
C SER A 280 -11.61 18.54 4.19
N LEU A 281 -11.20 17.52 4.94
CA LEU A 281 -10.13 17.57 5.94
C LEU A 281 -8.74 17.83 5.33
N GLY A 282 -8.58 17.51 4.04
CA GLY A 282 -7.31 17.57 3.34
C GLY A 282 -7.48 17.55 1.83
N ASN A 283 -6.35 17.45 1.13
CA ASN A 283 -6.29 17.39 -0.33
C ASN A 283 -5.22 16.39 -0.78
N ILE A 284 -5.39 15.84 -2.00
CA ILE A 284 -4.35 15.10 -2.70
C ILE A 284 -3.66 16.03 -3.70
N VAL A 285 -2.35 16.17 -3.59
CA VAL A 285 -1.56 17.10 -4.41
C VAL A 285 -0.34 16.40 -5.01
N PRO A 286 0.19 16.87 -6.15
CA PRO A 286 1.47 16.39 -6.63
C PRO A 286 2.59 16.74 -5.63
N HIS A 287 3.47 15.77 -5.39
CA HIS A 287 4.70 15.98 -4.62
C HIS A 287 5.75 16.68 -5.49
N SER A 288 6.81 17.23 -4.89
CA SER A 288 7.93 17.84 -5.63
C SER A 288 8.72 16.85 -6.50
N LYS A 289 8.51 15.55 -6.30
CA LYS A 289 9.12 14.48 -7.08
C LYS A 289 8.13 14.12 -8.19
N ILE A 290 8.64 13.95 -9.41
CA ILE A 290 7.82 13.57 -10.55
C ILE A 290 7.10 12.25 -10.30
N ASP A 291 5.84 12.17 -10.74
CA ASP A 291 4.98 10.99 -10.58
C ASP A 291 4.83 10.54 -9.11
N ASN A 292 4.91 11.47 -8.15
CA ASN A 292 4.57 11.22 -6.76
C ASN A 292 3.39 12.10 -6.36
N TRP A 293 2.49 11.54 -5.56
CA TRP A 293 1.30 12.19 -5.03
C TRP A 293 1.34 12.17 -3.50
N GLU A 294 0.71 13.16 -2.87
CA GLU A 294 0.73 13.32 -1.42
C GLU A 294 -0.65 13.72 -0.91
N LEU A 295 -1.15 12.95 0.06
CA LEU A 295 -2.26 13.36 0.93
C LEU A 295 -1.73 14.36 1.95
N ARG A 296 -2.37 15.53 2.02
CA ARG A 296 -2.08 16.57 3.01
C ARG A 296 -3.31 16.88 3.85
N ILE A 297 -3.23 16.60 5.15
CA ILE A 297 -4.19 17.07 6.15
C ILE A 297 -3.49 18.15 6.96
N ILE A 298 -3.97 19.39 6.86
CA ILE A 298 -3.29 20.58 7.38
C ILE A 298 -4.21 21.29 8.37
N GLY A 299 -3.61 21.79 9.45
CA GLY A 299 -4.27 22.63 10.43
C GLY A 299 -4.90 21.84 11.57
N TYR A 300 -4.90 22.45 12.75
CA TYR A 300 -5.38 21.81 13.98
C TYR A 300 -6.80 21.26 13.84
N SER A 301 -7.72 22.06 13.28
CA SER A 301 -9.13 21.70 13.13
C SER A 301 -9.36 20.42 12.32
N ASN A 302 -8.48 20.11 11.38
CA ASN A 302 -8.60 18.91 10.56
C ASN A 302 -7.83 17.73 11.18
N LEU A 303 -6.68 18.01 11.80
CA LEU A 303 -5.80 17.00 12.36
C LEU A 303 -6.37 16.30 13.59
N ILE A 304 -7.23 16.96 14.38
CA ILE A 304 -7.88 16.31 15.52
C ILE A 304 -8.73 15.11 15.10
N PHE A 305 -9.24 15.10 13.87
CA PHE A 305 -10.10 14.05 13.34
C PHE A 305 -9.36 12.78 12.92
N ILE A 306 -8.04 12.84 12.72
CA ILE A 306 -7.25 11.63 12.41
C ILE A 306 -6.68 10.96 13.67
N LEU A 307 -6.59 11.67 14.79
CA LEU A 307 -5.98 11.14 16.03
C LEU A 307 -6.70 9.89 16.56
N PRO A 308 -8.04 9.81 16.60
CA PRO A 308 -8.72 8.62 17.12
C PRO A 308 -8.37 7.32 16.37
N TYR A 309 -8.08 7.41 15.07
CA TYR A 309 -7.63 6.26 14.29
C TYR A 309 -6.27 5.76 14.77
N PHE A 310 -5.29 6.66 14.93
CA PHE A 310 -3.95 6.29 15.38
C PHE A 310 -3.87 5.96 16.88
N ASP A 311 -4.83 6.43 17.69
CA ASP A 311 -5.00 6.00 19.08
C ASP A 311 -5.57 4.58 19.18
N LYS A 312 -6.39 4.17 18.22
CA LYS A 312 -6.95 2.81 18.13
C LYS A 312 -5.97 1.83 17.50
N PHE A 313 -5.37 2.21 16.37
CA PHE A 313 -4.40 1.41 15.62
C PHE A 313 -3.02 2.05 15.75
N ASN A 314 -2.34 1.70 16.84
CA ASN A 314 -1.05 2.29 17.18
C ASN A 314 0.00 2.03 16.10
N LEU A 315 0.79 3.06 15.81
CA LEU A 315 2.04 2.92 15.08
C LEU A 315 3.01 2.03 15.87
N LYS A 316 3.81 1.22 15.17
CA LYS A 316 4.73 0.25 15.76
C LYS A 316 6.21 0.59 15.53
N SER A 317 6.52 1.43 14.54
CA SER A 317 7.89 1.93 14.38
C SER A 317 8.19 3.06 15.38
N LYS A 318 9.42 3.63 15.35
CA LYS A 318 9.73 4.84 16.12
C LYS A 318 8.79 6.02 15.82
N LYS A 319 8.03 5.97 14.71
CA LYS A 319 7.04 6.98 14.34
C LYS A 319 5.91 7.10 15.37
N VAL A 320 5.73 6.12 16.26
CA VAL A 320 4.90 6.26 17.46
C VAL A 320 5.36 7.43 18.34
N ASP A 321 6.67 7.65 18.48
CA ASP A 321 7.21 8.80 19.23
C ASP A 321 6.95 10.11 18.49
N SER A 322 7.04 10.09 17.16
CA SER A 322 6.67 11.24 16.31
C SER A 322 5.20 11.60 16.49
N TYR A 323 4.32 10.61 16.44
CA TYR A 323 2.89 10.78 16.66
C TYR A 323 2.59 11.29 18.08
N ASN A 324 3.20 10.74 19.12
CA ASN A 324 2.99 11.18 20.49
C ASN A 324 3.43 12.63 20.72
N LYS A 325 4.60 13.04 20.19
CA LYS A 325 5.06 14.43 20.25
C LYS A 325 4.15 15.35 19.45
N PHE A 326 3.70 14.91 18.27
CA PHE A 326 2.76 15.63 17.42
C PHE A 326 1.42 15.87 18.14
N LYS A 327 0.81 14.82 18.69
CA LYS A 327 -0.42 14.88 19.48
C LYS A 327 -0.27 15.82 20.68
N LYS A 328 0.83 15.71 21.44
CA LYS A 328 1.14 16.61 22.56
C LYS A 328 1.18 18.08 22.13
N LEU A 329 1.86 18.39 21.03
CA LEU A 329 1.97 19.75 20.51
C LEU A 329 0.61 20.28 19.99
N LEU A 330 -0.22 19.44 19.38
CA LEU A 330 -1.59 19.81 19.01
C LEU A 330 -2.43 20.16 20.25
N THR A 331 -2.30 19.41 21.35
CA THR A 331 -2.96 19.75 22.63
C THR A 331 -2.48 21.10 23.17
N MET A 332 -1.17 21.38 23.11
CA MET A 332 -0.64 22.69 23.51
C MET A 332 -1.13 23.82 22.61
N ILE A 333 -1.27 23.57 21.30
CA ILE A 333 -1.84 24.51 20.33
C ILE A 333 -3.30 24.83 20.69
N ASN A 334 -4.11 23.81 20.96
CA ASN A 334 -5.51 23.97 21.37
C ASN A 334 -5.65 24.86 22.61
N ASN A 335 -4.77 24.65 23.59
CA ASN A 335 -4.72 25.43 24.83
C ASN A 335 -4.08 26.82 24.64
N LYS A 336 -3.90 27.29 23.40
CA LYS A 336 -3.31 28.59 23.03
C LYS A 336 -1.91 28.85 23.59
N LYS A 337 -1.18 27.81 24.04
CA LYS A 337 0.15 27.96 24.64
C LYS A 337 1.19 28.54 23.68
N HIS A 338 1.01 28.32 22.38
CA HIS A 338 1.87 28.86 21.32
C HIS A 338 1.85 30.40 21.22
N LEU A 339 0.91 31.07 21.89
CA LEU A 339 0.83 32.53 22.01
C LEU A 339 1.66 33.08 23.19
N LEU A 340 2.04 32.22 24.14
CA LEU A 340 2.87 32.58 25.28
C LEU A 340 4.34 32.42 24.91
N SER A 341 5.15 33.46 25.11
CA SER A 341 6.55 33.51 24.64
C SER A 341 7.41 32.35 25.17
N THR A 342 7.32 32.07 26.47
CA THR A 342 8.09 31.00 27.15
C THR A 342 7.69 29.61 26.65
N GLU A 343 6.39 29.32 26.58
CA GLU A 343 5.86 28.05 26.07
C GLU A 343 6.17 27.88 24.58
N ARG A 344 6.10 28.94 23.78
CA ARG A 344 6.43 28.89 22.35
C ARG A 344 7.87 28.45 22.11
N ILE A 345 8.83 28.94 22.91
CA ILE A 345 10.24 28.52 22.83
C ILE A 345 10.37 27.01 23.10
N LEU A 346 9.66 26.51 24.12
CA LEU A 346 9.62 25.07 24.42
C LEU A 346 9.00 24.27 23.27
N MET A 347 7.87 24.73 22.72
CA MET A 347 7.17 24.07 21.62
C MET A 347 8.02 24.02 20.34
N ILE A 348 8.79 25.07 20.05
CA ILE A 348 9.74 25.08 18.91
C ILE A 348 10.81 24.00 19.09
N LYS A 349 11.34 23.83 20.32
CA LYS A 349 12.33 22.77 20.61
C LYS A 349 11.69 21.40 20.41
N LEU A 350 10.52 21.15 21.01
CA LEU A 350 9.79 19.89 20.88
C LEU A 350 9.44 19.55 19.43
N ALA A 351 9.03 20.54 18.63
CA ALA A 351 8.69 20.34 17.22
C ALA A 351 9.88 19.82 16.39
N LYS A 352 11.10 20.25 16.72
CA LYS A 352 12.33 19.76 16.07
C LYS A 352 12.67 18.30 16.43
N GLU A 353 12.08 17.77 17.49
CA GLU A 353 12.29 16.39 17.97
C GLU A 353 11.23 15.41 17.47
N ILE A 354 10.24 15.85 16.68
CA ILE A 354 9.16 14.98 16.17
C ILE A 354 9.75 13.85 15.31
N ASN A 355 10.61 14.17 14.34
CA ASN A 355 11.12 13.21 13.34
C ASN A 355 12.62 12.90 13.50
N LYS A 356 13.18 13.11 14.69
CA LYS A 356 14.61 12.86 14.96
C LYS A 356 14.92 11.42 15.31
#